data_AF-A0A1J4X5W6-F1
#
_entry.id   AF-A0A1J4X5W6-F1
#
_cell.length_a   1.000
_cell.length_b   1.000
_cell.length_c   1.000
_cell.angle_alpha   90.00
_cell.angle_beta   90.00
_cell.angle_gamma   90.00
#
_symmetry.space_group_name_H-M   'P 1'
#
loop_
_entity.id
_entity.type
_entity.pdbx_description
1 polymer ?
#
loop_
_entity_poly.entity_id
_entity_poly.type
_entity_poly.pdbx_seq_one_letter_code
_entity_poly.pdbx_strand_id
1 'polypeptide(L)'
;MSERQQIRIGISEIIAVIWGIVGVSSLLLSAIYRLTPRAFASLDFPWSWYQWGFALVFLVFMLYSEGWRGFHQKFSPTVAARLRYLSRRGTTTDKWLAPLFSMGYFHATRRRKITSYGVTSGVIILIILVHYIPQPWRGIIDMGVIGGLALGVIDVWYFIFIAFTTPDFDYPPEVE
;
A
#
# COMPACT_ATOMS: atom_id res chain seq x y z
N MET A 1 25.06 31.08 12.46
CA MET A 1 24.92 30.06 13.52
C MET A 1 23.49 29.53 13.44
N SER A 2 23.22 28.68 12.44
CA SER A 2 21.88 28.11 12.22
C SER A 2 21.81 26.85 13.06
N GLU A 3 21.00 26.90 14.12
CA GLU A 3 20.64 25.78 14.97
C GLU A 3 20.12 24.64 14.09
N ARG A 4 21.04 23.73 13.74
CA ARG A 4 20.70 22.34 13.45
C ARG A 4 20.08 21.79 14.72
N GLN A 5 18.79 22.01 14.87
CA GLN A 5 17.94 21.29 15.80
C GLN A 5 17.91 19.84 15.29
N GLN A 6 18.98 19.11 15.64
CA GLN A 6 19.03 17.67 15.56
C GLN A 6 17.91 17.17 16.46
N ILE A 7 16.73 16.99 15.89
CA ILE A 7 15.61 16.34 16.55
C ILE A 7 16.11 14.93 16.86
N ARG A 8 16.56 14.71 18.10
CA ARG A 8 16.81 13.37 18.62
C ARG A 8 15.49 12.64 18.55
N ILE A 9 15.37 11.72 17.59
CA ILE A 9 14.22 10.83 17.48
C ILE A 9 14.24 9.97 18.75
N GLY A 10 13.20 10.08 19.57
CA GLY A 10 13.06 9.26 20.77
C GLY A 10 12.77 7.81 20.40
N ILE A 11 12.99 6.91 21.37
CA ILE A 11 12.73 5.47 21.18
C ILE A 11 11.25 5.22 20.81
N SER A 12 10.33 6.01 21.37
CA SER A 12 8.89 5.89 21.11
C SER A 12 8.53 6.17 19.64
N GLU A 13 9.22 7.13 19.03
CA GLU A 13 9.05 7.53 17.64
C GLU A 13 9.59 6.45 16.70
N ILE A 14 10.75 5.87 17.03
CA ILE A 14 11.33 4.76 16.28
C ILE A 14 10.38 3.56 16.30
N ILE A 15 9.88 3.19 17.49
CA ILE A 15 8.92 2.09 17.63
C ILE A 15 7.66 2.37 16.81
N ALA A 16 7.12 3.59 16.87
CA ALA A 16 5.92 3.96 16.12
C ALA A 16 6.14 3.90 14.59
N VAL A 17 7.28 4.36 14.09
CA VAL A 17 7.64 4.26 12.68
C VAL A 17 7.74 2.80 12.25
N ILE A 18 8.49 1.98 13.01
CA ILE A 18 8.62 0.54 12.73
C ILE A 18 7.25 -0.12 12.75
N TRP A 19 6.41 0.19 13.74
CA TRP A 19 5.04 -0.32 13.83
C TRP A 19 4.22 0.05 12.59
N GLY A 20 4.30 1.30 12.13
CA GLY A 20 3.64 1.75 10.92
C GLY A 20 4.11 1.03 9.65
N ILE A 21 5.44 0.85 9.49
CA ILE A 21 6.04 0.13 8.36
C ILE A 21 5.60 -1.33 8.36
N VAL A 22 5.72 -1.99 9.51
CA VAL A 22 5.35 -3.40 9.69
C VAL A 22 3.86 -3.59 9.45
N GLY A 23 3.00 -2.71 9.98
CA GLY A 23 1.56 -2.81 9.79
C GLY A 23 1.13 -2.66 8.33
N VAL A 24 1.65 -1.65 7.61
CA VAL A 24 1.35 -1.46 6.18
C VAL A 24 1.86 -2.65 5.36
N SER A 25 3.12 -3.06 5.59
CA SER A 25 3.72 -4.19 4.88
C SER A 25 2.96 -5.49 5.15
N SER A 26 2.57 -5.73 6.41
CA SER A 26 1.83 -6.94 6.79
C SER A 26 0.46 -6.99 6.13
N LEU A 27 -0.23 -5.85 6.00
CA LEU A 27 -1.52 -5.78 5.31
C LEU A 27 -1.37 -6.20 3.84
N LEU A 28 -0.39 -5.63 3.12
CA LEU A 28 -0.15 -5.94 1.71
C LEU A 28 0.32 -7.38 1.51
N LEU A 29 1.32 -7.81 2.29
CA LEU A 29 1.85 -9.18 2.23
C LEU A 29 0.79 -10.23 2.61
N SER A 30 -0.07 -9.94 3.59
CA SER A 30 -1.17 -10.82 3.96
C SER A 30 -2.21 -10.94 2.85
N ALA A 31 -2.47 -9.85 2.11
CA ALA A 31 -3.33 -9.91 0.92
C ALA A 31 -2.72 -10.79 -0.17
N ILE A 32 -1.43 -10.61 -0.48
CA ILE A 32 -0.69 -11.47 -1.41
C ILE A 32 -0.80 -12.93 -0.97
N TYR A 33 -0.44 -13.23 0.28
CA TYR A 33 -0.46 -14.60 0.83
C TYR A 33 -1.84 -15.27 0.70
N ARG A 34 -2.94 -14.54 0.93
CA ARG A 34 -4.31 -15.10 0.79
C ARG A 34 -4.74 -15.33 -0.66
N LEU A 35 -4.25 -14.53 -1.59
CA LEU A 35 -4.60 -14.62 -3.01
C LEU A 35 -3.75 -15.67 -3.73
N THR A 36 -2.48 -15.82 -3.32
CA THR A 36 -1.50 -16.69 -3.98
C THR A 36 -1.97 -18.14 -4.19
N PRO A 37 -2.52 -18.86 -3.19
CA PRO A 37 -3.01 -20.23 -3.41
C PRO A 37 -4.12 -20.31 -4.47
N ARG A 38 -4.99 -19.29 -4.55
CA ARG A 38 -6.11 -19.26 -5.50
C ARG A 38 -5.65 -18.97 -6.92
N ALA A 39 -4.68 -18.07 -7.03
CA ALA A 39 -3.96 -17.78 -8.27
C ALA A 39 -3.27 -19.04 -8.80
N PHE A 40 -2.49 -19.73 -7.98
CA PHE A 40 -1.82 -20.96 -8.40
C PHE A 40 -2.79 -22.10 -8.72
N ALA A 41 -3.88 -22.25 -7.97
CA ALA A 41 -4.91 -23.25 -8.26
C ALA A 41 -5.56 -23.07 -9.65
N SER A 42 -5.49 -21.88 -10.26
CA SER A 42 -5.98 -21.71 -11.63
C SER A 42 -5.08 -22.36 -12.68
N LEU A 43 -3.80 -22.59 -12.39
CA LEU A 43 -2.87 -23.27 -13.29
C LEU A 43 -3.13 -24.77 -13.41
N ASP A 44 -3.86 -25.36 -12.46
CA ASP A 44 -4.30 -26.76 -12.52
C ASP A 44 -5.38 -26.98 -13.58
N PHE A 45 -5.95 -25.90 -14.13
CA PHE A 45 -6.93 -25.95 -15.22
C PHE A 45 -6.26 -25.66 -16.56
N PRO A 46 -6.61 -26.37 -17.64
CA PRO A 46 -6.09 -26.05 -18.97
C PRO A 46 -6.62 -24.69 -19.42
N TRP A 47 -5.72 -23.74 -19.63
CA TRP A 47 -6.09 -22.42 -20.12
C TRP A 47 -6.20 -22.41 -21.64
N SER A 48 -7.30 -21.84 -22.11
CA SER A 48 -7.47 -21.51 -23.52
C SER A 48 -6.60 -20.31 -23.91
N TRP A 49 -6.29 -20.17 -25.20
CA TRP A 49 -5.47 -19.06 -25.72
C TRP A 49 -6.02 -17.65 -25.34
N TYR A 50 -7.34 -17.50 -25.29
CA TYR A 50 -7.98 -16.24 -24.91
C TYR A 50 -7.86 -15.95 -23.41
N GLN A 51 -7.76 -16.98 -22.56
CA GLN A 51 -7.51 -16.83 -21.12
C GLN A 51 -6.07 -16.36 -20.89
N TRP A 52 -5.11 -16.89 -21.64
CA TRP A 52 -3.73 -16.37 -21.65
C TRP A 52 -3.66 -14.92 -22.12
N GLY A 53 -4.35 -14.59 -23.22
CA GLY A 53 -4.44 -13.21 -23.72
C GLY A 53 -5.02 -12.26 -22.70
N PHE A 54 -6.14 -12.64 -22.06
CA PHE A 54 -6.73 -11.87 -20.98
C PHE A 54 -5.80 -11.74 -19.77
N ALA A 55 -5.15 -12.83 -19.34
CA ALA A 55 -4.21 -12.82 -18.22
C ALA A 55 -3.08 -11.82 -18.43
N LEU A 56 -2.49 -11.80 -19.63
CA LEU A 56 -1.42 -10.85 -19.97
C LEU A 56 -1.92 -9.40 -19.94
N VAL A 57 -3.03 -9.12 -20.64
CA VAL A 57 -3.60 -7.76 -20.70
C VAL A 57 -4.00 -7.27 -19.31
N PHE A 58 -4.65 -8.12 -18.53
CA PHE A 58 -5.10 -7.80 -17.19
C PHE A 58 -3.92 -7.60 -16.23
N LEU A 59 -2.88 -8.43 -16.31
CA LEU A 59 -1.65 -8.26 -15.53
C LEU A 59 -1.01 -6.89 -15.83
N VAL A 60 -0.82 -6.54 -17.10
CA VAL A 60 -0.25 -5.24 -17.49
C VAL A 60 -1.12 -4.09 -16.99
N PHE A 61 -2.45 -4.21 -17.13
CA PHE A 61 -3.39 -3.24 -16.60
C PHE A 61 -3.25 -3.06 -15.08
N MET A 62 -3.12 -4.14 -14.31
CA MET A 62 -2.98 -4.10 -12.86
C MET A 62 -1.63 -3.53 -12.41
N LEU A 63 -0.54 -3.90 -13.08
CA LEU A 63 0.78 -3.31 -12.83
C LEU A 63 0.78 -1.79 -13.06
N TYR A 64 0.08 -1.32 -14.09
CA TYR A 64 -0.02 0.11 -14.35
C TYR A 64 -1.00 0.84 -13.41
N SER A 65 -2.20 0.31 -13.24
CA SER A 65 -3.28 0.97 -12.50
C SER A 65 -3.08 0.92 -10.99
N GLU A 66 -2.83 -0.26 -10.44
CA GLU A 66 -2.60 -0.43 -9.01
C GLU A 66 -1.14 -0.16 -8.67
N GLY A 67 -0.19 -0.79 -9.38
CA GLY A 67 1.25 -0.61 -9.12
C GLY A 67 1.69 0.84 -9.31
N TRP A 68 1.72 1.33 -10.55
CA TRP A 68 2.25 2.65 -10.84
C TRP A 68 1.33 3.80 -10.39
N ARG A 69 0.08 3.85 -10.86
CA ARG A 69 -0.83 4.98 -10.55
C ARG A 69 -1.34 4.96 -9.11
N GLY A 70 -1.54 3.78 -8.54
CA GLY A 70 -2.04 3.58 -7.19
C GLY A 70 -0.93 3.68 -6.15
N PHE A 71 0.01 2.73 -6.16
CA PHE A 71 1.06 2.62 -5.17
C PHE A 71 2.16 3.66 -5.38
N HIS A 72 2.83 3.64 -6.53
CA HIS A 72 3.99 4.50 -6.78
C HIS A 72 3.66 5.99 -6.70
N GLN A 73 2.59 6.45 -7.36
CA GLN A 73 2.29 7.89 -7.44
C GLN A 73 1.55 8.45 -6.23
N LYS A 74 0.79 7.63 -5.48
CA LYS A 74 -0.14 8.14 -4.46
C LYS A 74 0.04 7.48 -3.10
N PHE A 75 -0.12 6.17 -3.00
CA PHE A 75 -0.16 5.50 -1.70
C PHE A 75 1.21 5.52 -1.01
N SER A 76 2.25 5.03 -1.68
CA SER A 76 3.58 4.83 -1.11
C SER A 76 4.28 6.13 -0.69
N PRO A 77 4.29 7.21 -1.51
CA PRO A 77 4.85 8.49 -1.09
C PRO A 77 4.10 9.10 0.10
N THR A 78 2.76 9.00 0.14
CA THR A 78 1.98 9.51 1.27
C THR A 78 2.26 8.73 2.55
N VAL A 79 2.34 7.39 2.48
CA VAL A 79 2.69 6.56 3.64
C VAL A 79 4.04 6.97 4.19
N ALA A 80 5.04 7.13 3.32
CA ALA A 80 6.38 7.56 3.71
C ALA A 80 6.40 8.98 4.32
N ALA A 81 5.67 9.93 3.72
CA ALA A 81 5.54 11.30 4.24
C ALA A 81 4.94 11.31 5.65
N ARG A 82 3.90 10.51 5.87
CA ARG A 82 3.20 10.42 7.16
C ARG A 82 4.04 9.71 8.22
N LEU A 83 4.79 8.66 7.86
CA LEU A 83 5.76 8.05 8.78
C LEU A 83 6.89 9.01 9.16
N ARG A 84 7.38 9.81 8.20
CA ARG A 84 8.35 10.88 8.48
C ARG A 84 7.77 12.00 9.35
N TYR A 85 6.49 12.33 9.18
CA TYR A 85 5.80 13.26 10.08
C TYR A 85 5.68 12.68 11.50
N LEU A 86 5.28 11.41 11.62
CA LEU A 86 5.12 10.71 12.88
C LEU A 86 6.41 10.69 13.70
N SER A 87 7.56 10.55 13.05
CA SER A 87 8.87 10.54 13.72
C SER A 87 9.30 11.91 14.27
N ARG A 88 8.68 13.00 13.81
CA ARG A 88 9.05 14.38 14.17
C ARG A 88 8.03 15.07 15.07
N ARG A 89 6.74 14.84 14.81
CA ARG A 89 5.63 15.61 15.41
C ARG A 89 4.41 14.74 15.78
N GLY A 90 4.55 13.42 15.77
CA GLY A 90 3.45 12.50 16.03
C GLY A 90 2.90 12.61 17.45
N THR A 91 1.56 12.67 17.58
CA THR A 91 0.90 12.58 18.89
C THR A 91 0.94 11.15 19.43
N THR A 92 0.68 10.96 20.72
CA THR A 92 0.64 9.62 21.34
C THR A 92 -0.37 8.70 20.66
N THR A 93 -1.53 9.22 20.27
CA THR A 93 -2.56 8.45 19.55
C THR A 93 -2.10 8.02 18.16
N ASP A 94 -1.40 8.91 17.44
CA ASP A 94 -0.85 8.60 16.11
C ASP A 94 0.19 7.48 16.19
N LYS A 95 0.97 7.43 17.27
CA LYS A 95 1.99 6.39 17.48
C LYS A 95 1.37 5.02 17.72
N TRP A 96 0.32 4.93 18.55
CA TRP A 96 -0.40 3.68 18.81
C TRP A 96 -1.07 3.12 17.55
N LEU A 97 -1.67 4.00 16.76
CA LEU A 97 -2.38 3.65 15.54
C LEU A 97 -1.54 3.91 14.28
N ALA A 98 -0.21 3.84 14.38
CA ALA A 98 0.72 4.23 13.32
C ALA A 98 0.44 3.63 11.92
N PRO A 99 0.04 2.35 11.77
CA PRO A 99 -0.32 1.80 10.47
C PRO A 99 -1.55 2.47 9.85
N LEU A 100 -2.58 2.69 10.66
CA LEU A 100 -3.81 3.34 10.21
C LEU A 100 -3.57 4.84 9.99
N PHE A 101 -2.68 5.46 10.78
CA PHE A 101 -2.24 6.82 10.60
C PHE A 101 -1.54 6.98 9.26
N SER A 102 -0.55 6.14 8.95
CA SER A 102 0.25 6.24 7.74
C SER A 102 -0.57 6.03 6.46
N MET A 103 -1.63 5.20 6.53
CA MET A 103 -2.58 5.02 5.42
C MET A 103 -3.57 6.20 5.24
N GLY A 104 -3.67 7.11 6.22
CA GLY A 104 -4.49 8.32 6.15
C GLY A 104 -5.95 8.14 6.59
N TYR A 105 -6.22 7.17 7.48
CA TYR A 105 -7.59 6.94 7.98
C TYR A 105 -8.04 7.99 9.01
N PHE A 106 -7.12 8.54 9.80
CA PHE A 106 -7.40 9.56 10.81
C PHE A 106 -6.29 10.61 10.85
N HIS A 107 -6.55 11.78 11.44
CA HIS A 107 -5.68 12.97 11.37
C HIS A 107 -5.14 13.20 9.94
N ALA A 108 -6.08 13.21 9.00
CA ALA A 108 -5.82 13.41 7.58
C ALA A 108 -6.87 14.35 7.02
N THR A 109 -6.53 15.07 5.95
CA THR A 109 -7.46 15.96 5.27
C THR A 109 -8.75 15.26 4.88
N ARG A 110 -9.88 15.98 4.82
CA ARG A 110 -11.17 15.39 4.37
C ARG A 110 -11.04 14.65 3.03
N ARG A 111 -10.31 15.23 2.07
CA ARG A 111 -10.06 14.62 0.75
C ARG A 111 -9.31 13.30 0.88
N ARG A 112 -8.31 13.22 1.77
CA ARG A 112 -7.56 11.99 2.00
C ARG A 112 -8.40 10.91 2.65
N LYS A 113 -9.17 11.25 3.69
CA LYS A 113 -10.09 10.29 4.33
C LYS A 113 -11.05 9.68 3.33
N ILE A 114 -11.69 10.50 2.50
CA ILE A 114 -12.61 10.02 1.44
C ILE A 114 -11.88 9.08 0.47
N THR A 115 -10.66 9.41 0.07
CA THR A 115 -9.86 8.57 -0.83
C THR A 115 -9.51 7.24 -0.17
N SER A 116 -9.03 7.24 1.08
CA SER A 116 -8.67 6.01 1.80
C SER A 116 -9.89 5.11 2.03
N TYR A 117 -11.03 5.66 2.46
CA TYR A 117 -12.26 4.89 2.60
C TYR A 117 -12.78 4.39 1.24
N GLY A 118 -12.75 5.24 0.20
CA GLY A 118 -13.19 4.86 -1.15
C GLY A 118 -12.36 3.73 -1.75
N VAL A 119 -11.04 3.77 -1.61
CA VAL A 119 -10.14 2.69 -2.07
C VAL A 119 -10.43 1.40 -1.30
N THR A 120 -10.52 1.45 0.02
CA THR A 120 -10.78 0.26 0.84
C THR A 120 -12.14 -0.35 0.53
N SER A 121 -13.19 0.46 0.44
CA SER A 121 -14.51 0.00 0.01
C SER A 121 -14.49 -0.58 -1.40
N GLY A 122 -13.79 0.07 -2.34
CA GLY A 122 -13.64 -0.40 -3.72
C GLY A 122 -12.96 -1.77 -3.79
N VAL A 123 -11.87 -1.97 -3.05
CA VAL A 123 -11.16 -3.26 -2.97
C VAL A 123 -12.06 -4.33 -2.34
N ILE A 124 -12.77 -4.02 -1.26
CA ILE A 124 -13.71 -4.97 -0.63
C ILE A 124 -14.81 -5.39 -1.61
N ILE A 125 -15.42 -4.44 -2.31
CA ILE A 125 -16.45 -4.70 -3.32
C ILE A 125 -15.87 -5.56 -4.45
N LEU A 126 -14.68 -5.23 -4.96
CA LEU A 126 -14.01 -6.01 -6.00
C LEU A 126 -13.75 -7.45 -5.56
N ILE A 127 -13.23 -7.66 -4.34
CA ILE A 127 -13.00 -8.99 -3.78
C ILE A 127 -14.31 -9.79 -3.71
N ILE A 128 -15.40 -9.15 -3.28
CA ILE A 128 -16.73 -9.79 -3.21
C ILE A 128 -17.22 -10.15 -4.62
N LEU A 129 -17.09 -9.26 -5.59
CA LEU A 129 -17.50 -9.53 -6.97
C LEU A 129 -16.70 -10.69 -7.59
N VAL A 130 -15.38 -10.66 -7.44
CA VAL A 130 -14.47 -11.70 -7.95
C VAL A 130 -14.69 -13.04 -7.23
N HIS A 131 -15.20 -13.03 -6.00
CA HIS A 131 -15.51 -14.25 -5.27
C HIS A 131 -16.50 -15.18 -6.01
N TYR A 132 -17.46 -14.61 -6.74
CA TYR A 132 -18.48 -15.35 -7.47
C TYR A 132 -18.01 -15.86 -8.85
N ILE A 133 -16.78 -15.53 -9.25
CA ILE A 133 -16.23 -15.95 -10.53
C ILE A 133 -15.65 -17.37 -10.40
N PRO A 134 -15.99 -18.31 -11.30
CA PRO A 134 -15.44 -19.66 -11.28
C PRO A 134 -13.95 -19.70 -11.69
N GLN A 135 -13.25 -20.77 -11.33
CA GLN A 135 -11.92 -21.04 -11.88
C GLN A 135 -12.01 -21.37 -13.38
N PRO A 136 -11.00 -21.01 -14.20
CA PRO A 136 -9.73 -20.37 -13.85
C PRO A 136 -9.76 -18.83 -13.80
N TRP A 137 -10.87 -18.20 -14.19
CA TRP A 137 -10.98 -16.74 -14.33
C TRP A 137 -10.66 -15.98 -13.04
N ARG A 138 -11.14 -16.49 -11.90
CA ARG A 138 -10.83 -15.91 -10.61
C ARG A 138 -9.33 -15.91 -10.31
N GLY A 139 -8.63 -17.03 -10.51
CA GLY A 139 -7.20 -17.08 -10.29
C GLY A 139 -6.40 -16.22 -11.27
N ILE A 140 -6.86 -16.06 -12.51
CA ILE A 140 -6.25 -15.13 -13.48
C ILE A 140 -6.34 -13.67 -12.98
N ILE A 141 -7.51 -13.27 -12.47
CA ILE A 141 -7.69 -11.94 -11.89
C ILE A 141 -6.81 -11.78 -10.63
N ASP A 142 -6.83 -12.77 -9.74
CA ASP A 142 -6.03 -12.75 -8.51
C ASP A 142 -4.53 -12.64 -8.82
N MET A 143 -4.03 -13.23 -9.92
CA MET A 143 -2.63 -13.06 -10.37
C MET A 143 -2.29 -11.61 -10.74
N GLY A 144 -3.19 -10.92 -11.45
CA GLY A 144 -3.01 -9.51 -11.76
C GLY A 144 -2.93 -8.65 -10.49
N VAL A 145 -3.83 -8.91 -9.53
CA VAL A 145 -3.86 -8.23 -8.23
C VAL A 145 -2.57 -8.48 -7.44
N ILE A 146 -2.10 -9.74 -7.39
CA ILE A 146 -0.83 -10.07 -6.73
C ILE A 146 0.34 -9.30 -7.35
N GLY A 147 0.38 -9.19 -8.68
CA GLY A 147 1.40 -8.40 -9.38
C GLY A 147 1.39 -6.93 -8.97
N GLY A 148 0.22 -6.30 -8.95
CA GLY A 148 0.05 -4.92 -8.50
C GLY A 148 0.46 -4.70 -7.04
N LEU A 149 0.02 -5.60 -6.15
CA LEU A 149 0.38 -5.56 -4.72
C LEU A 149 1.87 -5.78 -4.48
N ALA A 150 2.51 -6.68 -5.23
CA ALA A 150 3.94 -6.93 -5.12
C ALA A 150 4.77 -5.70 -5.47
N LEU A 151 4.41 -5.00 -6.56
CA LEU A 151 4.98 -3.68 -6.86
C LEU A 151 4.68 -2.68 -5.75
N GLY A 152 3.46 -2.69 -5.21
CA GLY A 152 3.08 -1.82 -4.10
C GLY A 152 3.95 -2.00 -2.86
N VAL A 153 4.27 -3.23 -2.47
CA VAL A 153 5.22 -3.51 -1.38
C VAL A 153 6.58 -2.90 -1.71
N ILE A 154 7.13 -3.14 -2.90
CA ILE A 154 8.42 -2.60 -3.32
C ILE A 154 8.43 -1.07 -3.25
N ASP A 155 7.39 -0.42 -3.78
CA ASP A 155 7.25 1.04 -3.78
C ASP A 155 7.16 1.61 -2.35
N VAL A 156 6.40 0.96 -1.46
CA VAL A 156 6.31 1.40 -0.05
C VAL A 156 7.70 1.44 0.57
N TRP A 157 8.48 0.38 0.44
CA TRP A 157 9.84 0.31 0.97
C TRP A 157 10.78 1.32 0.30
N TYR A 158 10.68 1.48 -1.01
CA TYR A 158 11.46 2.46 -1.77
C TYR A 158 11.22 3.90 -1.29
N PHE A 159 9.95 4.31 -1.16
CA PHE A 159 9.61 5.66 -0.70
C PHE A 159 9.91 5.87 0.78
N ILE A 160 9.77 4.85 1.64
CA ILE A 160 10.22 4.93 3.03
C ILE A 160 11.73 5.19 3.06
N PHE A 161 12.51 4.42 2.30
CA PHE A 161 13.96 4.60 2.24
C PHE A 161 14.32 6.02 1.81
N ILE A 162 13.72 6.54 0.75
CA ILE A 162 13.94 7.92 0.28
C ILE A 162 13.53 8.94 1.35
N ALA A 163 12.37 8.77 1.98
CA ALA A 163 11.85 9.69 2.98
C ALA A 163 12.75 9.80 4.21
N PHE A 164 13.51 8.76 4.57
CA PHE A 164 14.41 8.80 5.73
C PHE A 164 15.87 9.08 5.36
N THR A 165 16.28 8.92 4.10
CA THR A 165 17.65 9.23 3.64
C THR A 165 17.80 10.63 3.06
N THR A 166 16.73 11.20 2.49
CA THR A 166 16.80 12.52 1.83
C THR A 166 16.39 13.65 2.80
N PRO A 167 17.14 14.76 2.87
CA PRO A 167 16.78 15.91 3.72
C PRO A 167 15.44 16.54 3.32
N ASP A 168 15.18 16.64 2.02
CA ASP A 168 13.97 17.22 1.45
C ASP A 168 13.11 16.09 0.87
N PHE A 169 11.92 15.92 1.41
CA PHE A 169 10.94 14.96 0.89
C PHE A 169 9.66 15.72 0.65
N ASP A 170 9.53 16.23 -0.56
CA ASP A 170 8.49 17.18 -1.00
C ASP A 170 7.12 16.52 -1.24
N TYR A 171 6.77 15.53 -0.42
CA TYR A 171 5.44 14.96 -0.39
C TYR A 171 4.68 15.48 0.83
N PRO A 172 3.54 16.17 0.64
CA PRO A 172 2.77 16.68 1.77
C PRO A 172 2.24 15.50 2.59
N PRO A 173 2.38 15.50 3.93
CA PRO A 173 1.86 14.44 4.78
C PRO A 173 0.32 14.49 4.92
N GLU A 174 -0.32 15.56 4.41
CA GLU A 174 -1.78 15.76 4.41
C GLU A 174 -2.42 15.56 5.79
N VAL A 175 -1.78 16.09 6.84
CA VAL A 175 -2.27 16.07 8.24
C VAL A 175 -3.06 17.36 8.50
N GLU A 176 -4.23 17.23 9.15
CA GLU A 176 -5.08 18.33 9.65
C GLU A 176 -4.84 18.54 11.15
#